data_AF-A0A523X0T4-F1
#
_entry.id   AF-A0A523X0T4-F1
#
_cell.length_a   1.000
_cell.length_b   1.000
_cell.length_c   1.000
_cell.angle_alpha   90.00
_cell.angle_beta   90.00
_cell.angle_gamma   90.00
#
_symmetry.space_group_name_H-M   'P 1'
#
loop_
_entity.id
_entity.type
_entity.pdbx_description
1 polymer ?
#
loop_
_entity_poly.entity_id
_entity_poly.type
_entity_poly.pdbx_seq_one_letter_code
_entity_poly.pdbx_strand_id
1 'polypeptide(L)'
;MKNFMIKGLVMSVVFGLVFSTFLSFQVQAAPKAGEKKININTASLVELQKLPRIGEKVGQRIIDFRKKNGRFRKVEEIMKVKGIGEKMFNRIKDLITVGEAPKKK
;
A
#
# COMPACT_ATOMS: atom_id res chain seq x y z
N MET A 1 41.26 52.26 6.27
CA MET A 1 41.87 50.93 5.99
C MET A 1 41.39 49.99 7.09
N LYS A 2 40.64 48.90 6.93
CA LYS A 2 40.23 48.06 5.80
C LYS A 2 38.94 47.34 6.24
N ASN A 3 37.76 47.82 5.82
CA ASN A 3 36.48 47.11 6.00
C ASN A 3 36.37 46.01 4.93
N PHE A 4 37.31 45.07 4.95
CA PHE A 4 37.48 44.11 3.85
C PHE A 4 37.87 42.72 4.37
N MET A 5 37.11 42.18 5.32
CA MET A 5 37.15 40.73 5.63
C MET A 5 35.79 40.17 6.09
N ILE A 6 34.68 40.85 5.78
CA ILE A 6 33.29 40.34 5.94
C ILE A 6 32.87 39.45 4.73
N LYS A 7 33.77 39.22 3.77
CA LYS A 7 33.49 38.49 2.51
C LYS A 7 34.11 37.09 2.42
N GLY A 8 34.59 36.52 3.53
CA GLY A 8 35.38 35.28 3.51
C GLY A 8 34.78 34.04 4.18
N LEU A 9 33.66 34.14 4.90
CA LEU A 9 33.13 32.98 5.66
C LEU A 9 31.60 32.95 5.75
N VAL A 10 30.90 33.55 4.79
CA VAL A 10 29.50 33.15 4.48
C VAL A 10 29.50 31.82 3.70
N MET A 11 30.69 31.26 3.43
CA MET A 11 30.89 30.00 2.72
C MET A 11 31.61 28.96 3.61
N SER A 12 31.01 28.67 4.76
CA SER A 12 31.27 27.41 5.50
C SER A 12 30.01 26.83 6.16
N VAL A 13 28.86 27.48 5.99
CA VAL A 13 27.57 26.99 6.49
C VAL A 13 26.83 26.13 5.44
N VAL A 14 27.27 26.16 4.18
CA VAL A 14 26.64 25.40 3.07
C VAL A 14 27.07 23.92 3.04
N PHE A 15 28.11 23.53 3.79
CA PHE A 15 28.59 22.14 3.81
C PHE A 15 27.98 21.27 4.94
N GLY A 16 27.26 21.86 5.89
CA GLY A 16 26.73 21.15 7.06
C GLY A 16 25.20 20.99 7.13
N LEU A 17 24.44 21.69 6.29
CA LEU A 17 22.97 21.77 6.43
C LEU A 17 22.16 21.11 5.32
N VAL A 18 22.79 20.66 4.23
CA VAL A 18 22.08 19.94 3.15
C VAL A 18 22.21 18.42 3.27
N PHE A 19 23.11 17.93 4.13
CA PHE A 19 23.35 16.49 4.37
C PHE A 19 22.55 15.91 5.56
N SER A 20 21.80 16.74 6.30
CA SER A 20 21.02 16.31 7.47
C SER A 20 19.53 16.05 7.18
N THR A 21 19.01 16.38 5.99
CA THR A 21 17.58 16.24 5.68
C THR A 21 17.25 15.10 4.71
N PHE A 22 18.25 14.39 4.18
CA PHE A 22 18.05 13.29 3.22
C PHE A 22 18.39 11.91 3.78
N LEU A 23 18.21 11.70 5.08
CA LEU A 23 18.38 10.40 5.72
C LEU A 23 17.15 10.02 6.55
N SER A 24 15.98 9.95 5.91
CA SER A 24 14.79 9.31 6.51
C SER A 24 13.69 8.95 5.50
N PHE A 25 14.02 8.59 4.26
CA PHE A 25 13.07 7.78 3.48
C PHE A 25 13.17 6.32 3.95
N GLN A 26 12.57 6.07 5.12
CA GLN A 26 12.37 4.74 5.68
C GLN A 26 11.52 3.92 4.70
N VAL A 27 12.17 3.11 3.86
CA VAL A 27 11.51 2.01 3.15
C VAL A 27 11.13 0.97 4.21
N GLN A 28 9.97 1.15 4.83
CA GLN A 28 9.40 0.20 5.76
C GLN A 28 8.77 -0.96 4.95
N ALA A 29 9.59 -1.91 4.50
CA ALA A 29 9.11 -3.14 3.90
C ALA A 29 9.29 -4.33 4.87
N ALA A 30 8.16 -4.76 5.44
CA ALA A 30 7.65 -6.13 5.46
C ALA A 30 7.25 -6.66 6.85
N PRO A 31 6.03 -7.21 6.96
CA PRO A 31 5.78 -8.36 7.82
C PRO A 31 5.56 -9.61 6.95
N LYS A 32 6.62 -10.40 6.72
CA LYS A 32 6.52 -11.81 6.35
C LYS A 32 6.06 -12.61 7.58
N ALA A 33 4.84 -13.16 7.53
CA ALA A 33 4.43 -14.26 8.42
C ALA A 33 3.09 -14.84 7.94
N GLY A 34 3.11 -16.12 7.54
CA GLY A 34 1.94 -16.95 7.18
C GLY A 34 1.35 -16.61 5.82
N GLU A 35 0.70 -17.59 5.16
CA GLU A 35 -0.16 -17.36 4.00
C GLU A 35 -1.26 -16.35 4.38
N LYS A 36 -0.93 -15.07 4.28
CA LYS A 36 -1.81 -13.97 4.66
C LYS A 36 -2.86 -13.85 3.56
N LYS A 37 -4.06 -14.34 3.87
CA LYS A 37 -5.25 -13.99 3.11
C LYS A 37 -5.27 -12.48 2.89
N ILE A 38 -5.48 -12.09 1.65
CA ILE A 38 -5.48 -10.70 1.22
C ILE A 38 -6.77 -10.07 1.71
N ASN A 39 -6.63 -9.06 2.57
CA ASN A 39 -7.79 -8.35 3.09
C ASN A 39 -8.33 -7.39 2.02
N ILE A 40 -9.49 -7.66 1.44
CA ILE A 40 -10.04 -6.89 0.32
C ILE A 40 -10.46 -5.46 0.72
N ASN A 41 -10.68 -5.22 2.02
CA ASN A 41 -11.00 -3.90 2.54
C ASN A 41 -9.79 -2.99 2.66
N THR A 42 -8.59 -3.54 2.90
CA THR A 42 -7.37 -2.76 3.15
C THR A 42 -6.30 -2.97 2.08
N ALA A 43 -6.43 -4.01 1.25
CA ALA A 43 -5.43 -4.36 0.26
C ALA A 43 -5.20 -3.22 -0.72
N SER A 44 -3.93 -3.03 -1.06
CA SER A 44 -3.47 -2.19 -2.15
C SER A 44 -3.75 -2.86 -3.50
N LEU A 45 -3.68 -2.06 -4.58
CA LEU A 45 -3.85 -2.56 -5.95
C LEU A 45 -2.86 -3.70 -6.26
N VAL A 46 -1.60 -3.53 -5.84
CA VAL A 46 -0.53 -4.52 -6.04
C VAL A 46 -0.81 -5.81 -5.28
N GLU A 47 -1.37 -5.73 -4.07
CA GLU A 47 -1.77 -6.92 -3.31
C GLU A 47 -2.94 -7.64 -3.96
N LEU A 48 -3.95 -6.92 -4.44
CA LEU A 48 -5.08 -7.51 -5.16
C LEU A 48 -4.63 -8.23 -6.43
N GLN A 49 -3.61 -7.71 -7.13
CA GLN A 49 -3.04 -8.34 -8.32
C GLN A 49 -2.31 -9.66 -8.05
N LYS A 50 -1.95 -9.96 -6.80
CA LYS A 50 -1.39 -11.27 -6.42
C LYS A 50 -2.43 -12.39 -6.48
N LEU A 51 -3.72 -12.05 -6.53
CA LEU A 51 -4.79 -13.03 -6.64
C LEU A 51 -4.87 -13.57 -8.07
N PRO A 52 -5.08 -14.89 -8.24
CA PRO A 52 -5.15 -15.49 -9.55
C PRO A 52 -6.26 -14.85 -10.38
N ARG A 53 -5.93 -14.47 -11.61
CA ARG A 53 -6.81 -13.81 -12.58
C ARG A 53 -7.38 -12.44 -12.15
N ILE A 54 -6.85 -11.81 -11.10
CA ILE A 54 -7.12 -10.41 -10.79
C ILE A 54 -6.00 -9.57 -11.40
N GLY A 55 -6.29 -8.90 -12.51
CA GLY A 55 -5.42 -7.89 -13.08
C GLY A 55 -5.72 -6.48 -12.55
N GLU A 56 -4.93 -5.52 -12.99
CA GLU A 56 -5.07 -4.09 -12.64
C GLU A 56 -6.50 -3.57 -12.78
N LYS A 57 -7.17 -3.86 -13.90
CA LYS A 57 -8.55 -3.44 -14.16
C LYS A 57 -9.55 -3.95 -13.12
N VAL A 58 -9.38 -5.20 -12.66
CA VAL A 58 -10.29 -5.80 -11.68
C VAL A 58 -9.94 -5.31 -10.28
N GLY A 59 -8.65 -5.25 -9.94
CA GLY A 59 -8.16 -4.69 -8.68
C GLY A 59 -8.65 -3.25 -8.46
N GLN A 60 -8.59 -2.41 -9.50
CA GLN A 60 -9.07 -1.03 -9.42
C GLN A 60 -10.58 -0.97 -9.14
N ARG A 61 -11.38 -1.83 -9.78
CA ARG A 61 -12.83 -1.90 -9.52
C ARG A 61 -13.15 -2.33 -8.09
N ILE A 62 -12.35 -3.19 -7.47
CA ILE A 62 -12.52 -3.56 -6.06
C ILE A 62 -12.29 -2.32 -5.17
N ILE A 63 -11.25 -1.55 -5.45
CA ILE A 63 -10.94 -0.30 -4.74
C ILE A 63 -12.07 0.73 -4.93
N ASP A 64 -12.54 0.90 -6.17
CA ASP A 64 -13.62 1.83 -6.49
C ASP A 64 -14.94 1.40 -5.85
N PHE A 65 -15.22 0.10 -5.82
CA PHE A 65 -16.40 -0.46 -5.16
C PHE A 65 -16.39 -0.13 -3.67
N ARG A 66 -15.28 -0.37 -2.96
CA ARG A 66 -15.22 -0.06 -1.52
C ARG A 66 -15.27 1.44 -1.22
N LYS A 67 -14.86 2.29 -2.16
CA LYS A 67 -15.00 3.76 -2.06
C LYS A 67 -16.45 4.21 -2.24
N LYS A 68 -17.19 3.59 -3.16
CA LYS A 68 -18.58 3.98 -3.51
C LYS A 68 -19.62 3.34 -2.59
N ASN A 69 -19.45 2.06 -2.27
CA ASN A 69 -20.44 1.24 -1.58
C ASN A 69 -20.07 0.98 -0.11
N GLY A 70 -18.88 1.42 0.32
CA GLY A 70 -18.33 1.13 1.63
C GLY A 70 -17.59 -0.21 1.72
N ARG A 71 -17.14 -0.57 2.93
CA ARG A 71 -16.34 -1.76 3.18
C ARG A 71 -17.16 -3.03 2.93
N PHE A 72 -16.52 -4.05 2.36
CA PHE A 72 -17.08 -5.39 2.21
C PHE A 72 -17.32 -6.01 3.58
N ARG A 73 -18.53 -6.51 3.84
CA ARG A 73 -18.87 -7.16 5.13
C ARG A 73 -18.61 -8.66 5.12
N LYS A 74 -18.66 -9.27 3.92
CA LYS A 74 -18.39 -10.69 3.68
C LYS A 74 -17.54 -10.87 2.43
N VAL A 75 -16.83 -11.98 2.32
CA VAL A 75 -15.97 -12.26 1.16
C VAL A 75 -16.80 -12.41 -0.13
N GLU A 76 -18.03 -12.93 -0.05
CA GLU A 76 -18.93 -13.13 -1.19
C GLU A 76 -19.38 -11.80 -1.81
N GLU A 77 -19.37 -10.69 -1.07
CA GLU A 77 -19.75 -9.38 -1.58
C GLU A 77 -18.81 -8.91 -2.71
N ILE A 78 -17.60 -9.47 -2.80
CA ILE A 78 -16.69 -9.21 -3.91
C ILE A 78 -17.28 -9.60 -5.27
N MET A 79 -18.25 -10.52 -5.30
CA MET A 79 -18.97 -10.91 -6.53
C MET A 79 -19.86 -9.79 -7.08
N LYS A 80 -20.17 -8.77 -6.28
CA LYS A 80 -20.89 -7.56 -6.74
C LYS A 80 -20.00 -6.66 -7.60
N VAL A 81 -18.68 -6.88 -7.60
CA VAL A 81 -17.74 -6.12 -8.41
C VAL A 81 -17.76 -6.63 -9.85
N LYS A 82 -17.98 -5.72 -10.81
CA LYS A 82 -18.02 -6.06 -12.24
C LYS A 82 -16.73 -6.77 -12.68
N GLY A 83 -16.87 -7.99 -13.19
CA GLY A 83 -15.76 -8.84 -13.63
C GLY A 83 -15.32 -9.91 -12.64
N ILE A 84 -15.95 -9.99 -11.46
CA ILE A 84 -15.74 -11.08 -10.49
C ILE A 84 -17.01 -11.92 -10.45
N GLY A 85 -17.05 -12.97 -11.28
CA GLY A 85 -18.13 -13.96 -11.26
C GLY A 85 -17.85 -15.10 -10.28
N GLU A 86 -18.80 -16.01 -10.14
CA GLU A 86 -18.71 -17.17 -9.24
C GLU A 86 -17.49 -18.06 -9.52
N LYS A 87 -17.16 -18.30 -10.79
CA LYS A 87 -15.96 -19.05 -11.20
C LYS A 87 -14.67 -18.38 -10.70
N MET A 88 -14.63 -17.06 -10.69
CA MET A 88 -13.49 -16.29 -10.21
C MET A 88 -13.43 -16.35 -8.68
N PHE A 89 -14.56 -16.06 -8.03
CA PHE A 89 -14.69 -16.08 -6.58
C PHE A 89 -14.23 -17.41 -5.99
N ASN A 90 -14.65 -18.54 -6.56
CA ASN A 90 -14.23 -19.87 -6.11
C ASN A 90 -12.72 -20.13 -6.18
N ARG A 91 -11.98 -19.39 -7.02
CA ARG A 91 -10.51 -19.49 -7.11
C ARG A 91 -9.78 -18.60 -6.11
N ILE A 92 -10.42 -17.54 -5.62
CA ILE A 92 -9.81 -16.53 -4.74
C ILE A 92 -10.36 -16.57 -3.31
N LYS A 93 -11.51 -17.20 -3.06
CA LYS A 93 -12.21 -17.19 -1.77
C LYS A 93 -11.32 -17.64 -0.60
N ASP A 94 -10.45 -18.60 -0.84
CA ASP A 94 -9.54 -19.14 0.18
C ASP A 94 -8.33 -18.23 0.42
N LEU A 95 -8.05 -17.32 -0.52
CA LEU A 95 -6.94 -16.36 -0.50
C LEU A 95 -7.37 -14.97 -0.04
N ILE A 96 -8.65 -14.71 0.20
CA ILE A 96 -9.16 -13.39 0.59
C ILE A 96 -9.83 -13.38 1.97
N THR A 97 -9.91 -12.21 2.58
CA THR A 97 -10.64 -11.97 3.83
C THR A 97 -11.19 -10.55 3.88
N VAL A 98 -12.15 -10.27 4.77
CA VAL A 98 -12.72 -8.93 5.00
C VAL A 98 -12.34 -8.30 6.34
N GLY A 99 -11.77 -9.06 7.29
CA GLY A 99 -11.52 -8.60 8.65
C GLY A 99 -11.21 -9.76 9.59
N GLU A 100 -10.31 -9.51 10.54
CA GLU A 100 -9.60 -10.45 11.43
C GLU A 100 -9.30 -11.83 10.81
N ALA A 101 -8.16 -11.93 10.12
CA ALA A 101 -7.45 -13.20 10.14
C ALA A 101 -7.34 -13.61 11.62
N PRO A 102 -7.80 -14.80 12.03
CA PRO A 102 -7.59 -15.23 13.39
C PRO A 102 -6.09 -15.17 13.63
N LYS A 103 -5.66 -14.28 14.54
CA LYS A 103 -4.32 -14.37 15.11
C LYS A 103 -4.29 -15.77 15.74
N LYS A 104 -3.64 -16.74 15.09
CA LYS A 104 -3.25 -17.98 15.75
C LYS A 104 -2.42 -17.55 16.95
N LYS A 105 -2.99 -17.72 18.15
CA LYS A 105 -2.28 -17.68 19.43
C LYS A 105 -1.20 -18.76 19.43
#